data_AF-A0A2V5Y6G5-F1
#
_entry.id   AF-A0A2V5Y6G5-F1
#
_cell.length_a   1.000
_cell.length_b   1.000
_cell.length_c   1.000
_cell.angle_alpha   90.00
_cell.angle_beta   90.00
_cell.angle_gamma   90.00
#
_symmetry.space_group_name_H-M   'P 1'
#
loop_
_entity.id
_entity.type
_entity.pdbx_description
1 polymer ?
#
loop_
_entity_poly.entity_id
_entity_poly.type
_entity_poly.pdbx_seq_one_letter_code
_entity_poly.pdbx_strand_id
1 'polypeptide(L)'
;MKQSFLWLAVGAFFLGSVTVCRAEEAASGRWEGSVRIPARELKLVVDLAQDSRGSWSGSIIIPELNLKGALLTEIAVQDSSASFAIKTARGLQAAFKGSLNADGTLAGSFVEAGNTAPFVLKKTGPPQVETPPQSTPISKELEGEWKGEYEMYGYPRYVTVKLVNRDAEGAAAEFVIVGRKTNNLSVDLVTQEGDLLTIDSHEIGISYEGRFEKATHEIKGTFIQGAIELPLVLRRAQ
;
A
#
# COMPACT_ATOMS: atom_id res chain seq x y z
N MET A 1 67.10 -22.02 -51.89
CA MET A 1 66.43 -20.71 -52.01
C MET A 1 64.95 -20.95 -52.30
N LYS A 2 64.07 -20.15 -51.68
CA LYS A 2 62.59 -20.15 -51.68
C LYS A 2 61.92 -20.82 -50.47
N GLN A 3 61.53 -19.96 -49.53
CA GLN A 3 60.58 -20.21 -48.45
C GLN A 3 59.14 -20.27 -49.00
N SER A 4 58.26 -21.01 -48.34
CA SER A 4 56.82 -20.77 -48.38
C SER A 4 56.20 -21.23 -47.05
N PHE A 5 55.73 -20.25 -46.29
CA PHE A 5 54.84 -20.36 -45.12
C PHE A 5 53.42 -20.66 -45.60
N LEU A 6 52.64 -21.46 -44.87
CA LEU A 6 51.19 -21.33 -44.85
C LEU A 6 50.66 -21.60 -43.42
N TRP A 7 49.79 -20.69 -42.98
CA TRP A 7 49.31 -20.47 -41.62
C TRP A 7 48.17 -21.42 -41.19
N LEU A 8 48.15 -21.76 -39.89
CA LEU A 8 46.96 -22.20 -39.16
C LEU A 8 46.04 -20.99 -38.94
N ALA A 9 44.77 -21.08 -39.35
CA ALA A 9 43.74 -20.13 -38.94
C ALA A 9 43.05 -20.65 -37.67
N VAL A 10 43.29 -19.99 -36.54
CA VAL A 10 42.52 -20.19 -35.30
C VAL A 10 41.32 -19.24 -35.36
N GLY A 11 40.10 -19.80 -35.41
CA GLY A 11 38.86 -19.03 -35.33
C GLY A 11 38.63 -18.56 -33.89
N ALA A 12 38.66 -17.25 -33.67
CA ALA A 12 38.30 -16.64 -32.40
C ALA A 12 36.76 -16.60 -32.25
N PHE A 13 36.25 -17.41 -31.32
CA PHE A 13 34.86 -17.37 -30.88
C PHE A 13 34.70 -16.19 -29.91
N PHE A 14 34.17 -15.06 -30.40
CA PHE A 14 33.80 -13.93 -29.54
C PHE A 14 32.53 -14.29 -28.77
N LEU A 15 32.69 -14.63 -27.49
CA LEU A 15 31.61 -14.63 -26.50
C LEU A 15 31.23 -13.18 -26.20
N GLY A 16 30.14 -12.71 -26.80
CA GLY A 16 29.52 -11.43 -26.41
C GLY A 16 28.89 -11.56 -25.04
N SER A 17 29.49 -10.95 -24.02
CA SER A 17 28.84 -10.74 -22.73
C SER A 17 27.68 -9.76 -22.90
N VAL A 18 26.45 -10.27 -22.78
CA VAL A 18 25.26 -9.42 -22.80
C VAL A 18 25.15 -8.73 -21.44
N THR A 19 25.38 -7.42 -21.41
CA THR A 19 25.14 -6.53 -20.26
C THR A 19 23.64 -6.35 -20.01
N VAL A 20 23.00 -7.34 -19.37
CA VAL A 20 21.59 -7.23 -18.93
C VAL A 20 21.48 -6.67 -17.49
N CYS A 21 22.56 -6.69 -16.70
CA CYS A 21 22.51 -6.38 -15.26
C CYS A 21 22.38 -4.88 -14.87
N ARG A 22 22.61 -3.92 -15.79
CA ARG A 22 22.80 -2.49 -15.41
C ARG A 22 21.50 -1.70 -15.24
N ALA A 23 20.46 -2.08 -15.99
CA ALA A 23 19.16 -1.44 -16.02
C ALA A 23 18.34 -1.72 -14.75
N GLU A 24 18.32 -2.99 -14.33
CA GLU A 24 17.54 -3.46 -13.19
C GLU A 24 18.10 -2.93 -11.86
N GLU A 25 19.43 -2.93 -11.72
CA GLU A 25 20.12 -2.30 -10.59
C GLU A 25 19.92 -0.77 -10.56
N ALA A 26 19.83 -0.14 -11.74
CA ALA A 26 19.56 1.29 -11.84
C ALA A 26 18.14 1.64 -11.39
N ALA A 27 17.15 0.80 -11.69
CA ALA A 27 15.74 1.02 -11.34
C ALA A 27 15.45 0.78 -9.85
N SER A 28 16.10 -0.21 -9.23
CA SER A 28 15.81 -0.54 -7.83
C SER A 28 16.28 0.56 -6.89
N GLY A 29 15.39 1.10 -6.08
CA GLY A 29 15.66 2.24 -5.21
C GLY A 29 14.41 2.94 -4.72
N ARG A 30 14.63 3.90 -3.82
CA ARG A 30 13.67 4.94 -3.48
C ARG A 30 13.82 6.11 -4.44
N TRP A 31 12.69 6.63 -4.91
CA TRP A 31 12.57 7.71 -5.87
C TRP A 31 11.64 8.78 -5.32
N GLU A 32 12.09 10.03 -5.27
CA GLU A 32 11.32 11.14 -4.72
C GLU A 32 11.23 12.29 -5.72
N GLY A 33 10.06 12.92 -5.78
CA GLY A 33 9.81 14.05 -6.66
C GLY A 33 8.34 14.40 -6.70
N SER A 34 7.85 14.82 -7.86
CA SER A 34 6.46 15.24 -7.99
C SER A 34 5.88 15.04 -9.39
N VAL A 35 4.55 15.06 -9.42
CA VAL A 35 3.76 15.24 -10.63
C VAL A 35 2.98 16.55 -10.51
N ARG A 36 2.94 17.33 -11.58
CA ARG A 36 2.19 18.58 -11.64
C ARG A 36 0.89 18.37 -12.41
N ILE A 37 -0.22 18.26 -11.69
CA ILE A 37 -1.57 18.23 -12.29
C ILE A 37 -2.18 19.65 -12.29
N PRO A 38 -3.21 19.95 -13.10
CA PRO A 38 -3.74 21.31 -13.22
C PRO A 38 -4.14 21.97 -11.90
N ALA A 39 -4.65 21.19 -10.95
CA ALA A 39 -5.15 21.70 -9.67
C ALA A 39 -4.05 21.92 -8.62
N ARG A 40 -2.96 21.12 -8.66
CA ARG A 40 -1.91 21.11 -7.63
C ARG A 40 -0.70 20.30 -8.05
N GLU A 41 0.39 20.48 -7.31
CA GLU A 41 1.51 19.56 -7.32
C GLU A 41 1.24 18.42 -6.32
N LEU A 42 1.55 17.19 -6.71
CA LEU A 42 1.50 16.02 -5.82
C LEU A 42 2.91 15.51 -5.61
N LYS A 43 3.34 15.40 -4.36
CA LYS A 43 4.63 14.78 -4.03
C LYS A 43 4.51 13.28 -4.12
N LEU A 44 5.55 12.65 -4.65
CA LEU A 44 5.61 11.21 -4.86
C LEU A 44 6.86 10.67 -4.17
N VAL A 45 6.67 9.63 -3.36
CA VAL A 45 7.76 8.74 -2.92
C VAL A 45 7.44 7.38 -3.49
N VAL A 46 8.29 6.87 -4.38
CA VAL A 46 8.13 5.59 -5.05
C VAL A 46 9.29 4.69 -4.67
N ASP A 47 8.97 3.51 -4.18
CA ASP A 47 9.94 2.47 -3.87
C ASP A 47 9.79 1.34 -4.90
N LEU A 48 10.90 0.98 -5.56
CA LEU A 48 10.98 -0.14 -6.50
C LEU A 48 12.04 -1.13 -6.02
N ALA A 49 11.63 -2.35 -5.68
CA ALA A 49 12.53 -3.42 -5.29
C ALA A 49 12.45 -4.59 -6.26
N GLN A 50 13.59 -5.21 -6.52
CA GLN A 50 13.66 -6.46 -7.25
C GLN A 50 14.17 -7.54 -6.28
N ASP A 51 13.52 -8.69 -6.26
CA ASP A 51 13.97 -9.82 -5.46
C ASP A 51 15.08 -10.63 -6.16
N SER A 52 15.66 -11.59 -5.45
CA SER A 52 16.70 -12.49 -5.99
C SER A 52 16.28 -13.34 -7.19
N ARG A 53 14.98 -13.41 -7.49
CA ARG A 53 14.41 -14.15 -8.64
C ARG A 53 14.05 -13.21 -9.79
N GLY A 54 14.37 -11.92 -9.68
CA GLY A 54 14.08 -10.91 -10.69
C GLY A 54 12.65 -10.36 -10.64
N SER A 55 11.83 -10.73 -9.65
CA SER A 55 10.46 -10.25 -9.52
C SER A 55 10.43 -8.86 -8.88
N TRP A 56 9.61 -7.97 -9.43
CA TRP A 56 9.48 -6.60 -8.95
C TRP A 56 8.34 -6.44 -7.94
N SER A 57 8.62 -5.66 -6.90
CA SER A 57 7.63 -5.14 -5.95
C SER A 57 7.83 -3.63 -5.80
N GLY A 58 6.81 -2.95 -5.30
CA GLY A 58 6.92 -1.52 -5.07
C GLY A 58 5.75 -0.94 -4.32
N SER A 59 5.99 0.25 -3.79
CA SER A 59 5.00 1.02 -3.04
C SER A 59 5.10 2.49 -3.42
N ILE A 60 3.99 3.22 -3.26
CA ILE A 60 3.95 4.67 -3.42
C ILE A 60 3.36 5.36 -2.19
N ILE A 61 3.89 6.55 -1.89
CA ILE A 61 3.32 7.50 -0.93
C ILE A 61 2.97 8.77 -1.70
N ILE A 62 1.75 9.25 -1.51
CA ILE A 62 1.24 10.54 -2.01
C ILE A 62 0.62 11.29 -0.83
N PRO A 63 1.40 12.12 -0.11
CA PRO A 63 0.95 12.79 1.12
C PRO A 63 -0.31 13.63 0.92
N GLU A 64 -0.41 14.37 -0.19
CA GLU A 64 -1.55 15.24 -0.50
C GLU A 64 -2.86 14.48 -0.79
N LEU A 65 -2.78 13.15 -0.93
CA LEU A 65 -3.94 12.24 -1.04
C LEU A 65 -4.17 11.41 0.22
N ASN A 66 -3.35 11.59 1.27
CA ASN A 66 -3.28 10.69 2.42
C ASN A 66 -3.11 9.23 1.98
N LEU A 67 -2.27 9.00 0.96
CA LEU A 67 -1.96 7.67 0.45
C LEU A 67 -0.56 7.28 0.96
N LYS A 68 -0.48 6.24 1.77
CA LYS A 68 0.77 5.74 2.35
C LYS A 68 0.95 4.27 1.99
N GLY A 69 2.12 3.91 1.47
CA GLY A 69 2.51 2.53 1.20
C GLY A 69 1.57 1.78 0.25
N ALA A 70 0.91 2.48 -0.68
CA ALA A 70 0.02 1.82 -1.63
C ALA A 70 0.84 0.95 -2.59
N LEU A 71 0.48 -0.33 -2.71
CA LEU A 71 1.21 -1.26 -3.55
C LEU A 71 1.11 -0.88 -5.02
N LEU A 72 2.23 -0.93 -5.70
CA LEU A 72 2.30 -0.79 -7.15
C LEU A 72 1.88 -2.09 -7.82
N THR A 73 1.15 -1.94 -8.92
CA THR A 73 0.75 -3.05 -9.81
C THR A 73 1.38 -2.86 -11.18
N GLU A 74 1.36 -3.90 -12.02
CA GLU A 74 1.85 -3.82 -13.40
C GLU A 74 3.28 -3.26 -13.51
N ILE A 75 4.14 -3.59 -12.54
CA ILE A 75 5.53 -3.12 -12.53
C ILE A 75 6.27 -3.81 -13.66
N ALA A 76 6.83 -3.01 -14.56
CA ALA A 76 7.71 -3.48 -15.62
C ALA A 76 8.93 -2.56 -15.70
N VAL A 77 10.12 -3.15 -15.61
CA VAL A 77 11.40 -2.48 -15.80
C VAL A 77 12.09 -3.16 -16.97
N GLN A 78 12.41 -2.38 -18.00
CA GLN A 78 13.03 -2.86 -19.24
C GLN A 78 14.03 -1.83 -19.71
N ASP A 79 15.29 -2.23 -19.89
CA ASP A 79 16.39 -1.37 -20.32
C ASP A 79 16.42 -0.04 -19.53
N SER A 80 16.27 1.10 -20.21
CA SER A 80 16.24 2.42 -19.59
C SER A 80 14.81 2.92 -19.34
N SER A 81 13.86 2.03 -19.06
CA SER A 81 12.46 2.39 -18.84
C SER A 81 11.84 1.66 -17.65
N ALA A 82 10.90 2.34 -16.99
CA ALA A 82 10.09 1.78 -15.92
C ALA A 82 8.63 2.21 -16.08
N SER A 83 7.71 1.28 -15.85
CA SER A 83 6.29 1.56 -15.74
C SER A 83 5.68 0.82 -14.55
N PHE A 84 4.67 1.44 -13.95
CA PHE A 84 3.89 0.87 -12.86
C PHE A 84 2.55 1.58 -12.76
N ALA A 85 1.59 0.95 -12.10
CA ALA A 85 0.26 1.48 -11.89
C ALA A 85 -0.12 1.45 -10.40
N ILE A 86 -1.14 2.23 -10.06
CA ILE A 86 -1.77 2.21 -8.75
C ILE A 86 -3.26 2.03 -8.91
N LYS A 87 -3.85 1.25 -8.02
CA LYS A 87 -5.29 1.12 -7.85
C LYS A 87 -5.60 1.13 -6.36
N THR A 88 -6.38 2.10 -5.91
CA THR A 88 -6.73 2.23 -4.49
C THR A 88 -8.20 1.87 -4.26
N ALA A 89 -8.56 1.51 -3.02
CA ALA A 89 -9.95 1.28 -2.62
C ALA A 89 -10.86 2.48 -2.91
N ARG A 90 -10.31 3.71 -2.79
CA ARG A 90 -10.99 4.99 -3.11
C ARG A 90 -11.20 5.24 -4.61
N GLY A 91 -10.95 4.26 -5.47
CA GLY A 91 -11.18 4.35 -6.91
C GLY A 91 -10.11 5.10 -7.70
N LEU A 92 -9.06 5.62 -7.06
CA LEU A 92 -7.90 6.17 -7.79
C LEU A 92 -7.24 5.07 -8.61
N GLN A 93 -7.21 5.26 -9.93
CA GLN A 93 -6.49 4.42 -10.87
C GLN A 93 -5.60 5.30 -11.73
N ALA A 94 -4.28 5.08 -11.64
CA ALA A 94 -3.31 5.84 -12.41
C ALA A 94 -2.13 4.97 -12.85
N ALA A 95 -1.49 5.37 -13.94
CA ALA A 95 -0.32 4.71 -14.49
C ALA A 95 0.84 5.69 -14.66
N PHE A 96 2.05 5.21 -14.40
CA PHE A 96 3.31 5.92 -14.58
C PHE A 96 4.12 5.20 -15.64
N LYS A 97 4.66 5.95 -16.60
CA LYS A 97 5.60 5.44 -17.62
C LYS A 97 6.72 6.43 -17.78
N GLY A 98 7.96 6.02 -17.54
CA GLY A 98 9.10 6.91 -17.58
C GLY A 98 10.39 6.24 -18.05
N SER A 99 11.36 7.10 -18.36
CA SER A 99 12.73 6.71 -18.71
C SER A 99 13.64 6.88 -17.49
N LEU A 100 14.47 5.86 -17.25
CA LEU A 100 15.55 5.87 -16.28
C LEU A 100 16.77 6.51 -16.92
N ASN A 101 17.14 7.67 -16.41
CA ASN A 101 18.26 8.45 -16.93
C ASN A 101 19.55 8.18 -16.15
N ALA A 102 20.68 8.35 -16.83
CA ALA A 102 22.00 8.11 -16.25
C ALA A 102 22.36 9.05 -15.07
N ASP A 103 21.66 10.19 -14.96
CA ASP A 103 21.80 11.15 -13.86
C ASP A 103 21.03 10.74 -12.59
N GLY A 104 20.41 9.56 -12.58
CA GLY A 104 19.63 9.05 -11.46
C GLY A 104 18.22 9.66 -11.39
N THR A 105 17.67 10.11 -12.51
CA THR A 105 16.27 10.58 -12.60
C THR A 105 15.38 9.55 -13.32
N LEU A 106 14.11 9.49 -12.88
CA LEU A 106 13.04 8.79 -13.56
C LEU A 106 12.00 9.83 -13.97
N ALA A 107 11.87 10.09 -15.26
CA ALA A 107 10.98 11.12 -15.79
C ALA A 107 10.06 10.57 -16.87
N GLY A 108 8.82 11.03 -16.89
CA GLY A 108 7.84 10.53 -17.83
C GLY A 108 6.43 11.05 -17.63
N SER A 109 5.46 10.24 -18.03
CA SER A 109 4.04 10.56 -17.97
C SER A 109 3.32 9.84 -16.84
N PHE A 110 2.54 10.60 -16.10
CA PHE A 110 1.49 10.15 -15.19
C PHE A 110 0.16 10.25 -15.94
N VAL A 111 -0.62 9.18 -15.94
CA VAL A 111 -1.92 9.11 -16.59
C VAL A 111 -2.99 8.72 -15.58
N GLU A 112 -4.03 9.55 -15.45
CA GLU A 112 -5.18 9.33 -14.57
C GLU A 112 -6.46 9.72 -15.31
N ALA A 113 -7.41 8.80 -15.41
CA ALA A 113 -8.72 9.03 -16.07
C ALA A 113 -8.62 9.68 -17.46
N GLY A 114 -7.61 9.30 -18.25
CA GLY A 114 -7.36 9.85 -19.60
C GLY A 114 -6.59 11.18 -19.64
N ASN A 115 -6.38 11.84 -18.49
CA ASN A 115 -5.52 13.02 -18.38
C ASN A 115 -4.06 12.60 -18.26
N THR A 116 -3.15 13.41 -18.81
CA THR A 116 -1.70 13.18 -18.73
C THR A 116 -0.99 14.36 -18.11
N ALA A 117 -0.06 14.11 -17.21
CA ALA A 117 0.83 15.10 -16.61
C ALA A 117 2.28 14.59 -16.59
N PRO A 118 3.29 15.47 -16.72
CA PRO A 118 4.67 15.08 -16.55
C PRO A 118 5.00 14.86 -15.07
N PHE A 119 5.80 13.85 -14.79
CA PHE A 119 6.42 13.64 -13.48
C PHE A 119 7.93 13.55 -13.63
N VAL A 120 8.65 13.93 -12.56
CA VAL A 120 10.09 13.74 -12.45
C VAL A 120 10.41 13.28 -11.03
N LEU A 121 11.09 12.15 -10.91
CA LEU A 121 11.60 11.62 -9.65
C LEU A 121 13.12 11.53 -9.70
N LYS A 122 13.76 11.67 -8.54
CA LYS A 122 15.19 11.46 -8.35
C LYS A 122 15.41 10.29 -7.42
N LYS A 123 16.40 9.45 -7.72
CA LYS A 123 16.81 8.36 -6.83
C LYS A 123 17.43 8.94 -5.56
N THR A 124 16.87 8.63 -4.40
CA THR A 124 17.30 9.16 -3.10
C THR A 124 17.93 8.11 -2.19
N GLY A 125 17.78 6.82 -2.49
CA GLY A 125 18.37 5.77 -1.67
C GLY A 125 17.99 4.35 -2.06
N PRO A 126 18.30 3.37 -1.21
CA PRO A 126 17.82 1.99 -1.37
C PRO A 126 16.29 1.95 -1.27
N PRO A 127 15.63 0.93 -1.87
CA PRO A 127 14.18 0.82 -1.81
C PRO A 127 13.72 0.53 -0.38
N GLN A 128 12.61 1.14 0.00
CA GLN A 128 11.94 0.94 1.28
C GLN A 128 10.47 0.60 1.01
N VAL A 129 10.25 -0.53 0.32
CA VAL A 129 8.89 -0.95 -0.06
C VAL A 129 8.06 -1.16 1.20
N GLU A 130 7.06 -0.31 1.38
CA GLU A 130 6.09 -0.43 2.45
C GLU A 130 4.98 -1.38 2.01
N THR A 131 4.71 -2.38 2.83
CA THR A 131 3.51 -3.22 2.68
C THR A 131 2.39 -2.64 3.54
N PRO A 132 1.16 -2.50 3.00
CA PRO A 132 0.01 -2.13 3.80
C PRO A 132 -0.12 -3.08 5.01
N PRO A 133 -0.46 -2.57 6.20
CA PRO A 133 -0.79 -3.41 7.34
C PRO A 133 -1.80 -4.47 6.94
N GLN A 134 -1.59 -5.70 7.41
CA GLN A 134 -2.51 -6.81 7.19
C GLN A 134 -3.26 -7.10 8.48
N SER A 135 -4.52 -7.50 8.37
CA SER A 135 -5.28 -7.96 9.52
C SER A 135 -4.56 -9.13 10.19
N THR A 136 -4.57 -9.15 11.52
CA THR A 136 -4.07 -10.29 12.29
C THR A 136 -5.24 -11.16 12.74
N PRO A 137 -5.03 -12.45 13.03
CA PRO A 137 -6.00 -13.23 13.76
C PRO A 137 -6.34 -12.58 15.10
N ILE A 138 -7.59 -12.72 15.52
CA ILE A 138 -8.05 -12.35 16.87
C ILE A 138 -8.27 -13.60 17.72
N SER A 139 -8.22 -13.44 19.03
CA SER A 139 -8.58 -14.46 20.02
C SER A 139 -10.03 -14.94 19.82
N LYS A 140 -10.29 -16.22 20.15
CA LYS A 140 -11.61 -16.83 19.94
C LYS A 140 -12.72 -16.16 20.76
N GLU A 141 -12.35 -15.54 21.88
CA GLU A 141 -13.24 -14.80 22.76
C GLU A 141 -13.76 -13.51 22.12
N LEU A 142 -12.99 -12.91 21.21
CA LEU A 142 -13.39 -11.72 20.45
C LEU A 142 -14.27 -12.05 19.24
N GLU A 143 -14.28 -13.29 18.76
CA GLU A 143 -15.19 -13.69 17.68
C GLU A 143 -16.66 -13.61 18.13
N GLY A 144 -17.51 -13.10 17.25
CA GLY A 144 -18.94 -12.94 17.47
C GLY A 144 -19.44 -11.52 17.25
N GLU A 145 -20.68 -11.29 17.65
CA GLU A 145 -21.36 -10.00 17.53
C GLU A 145 -21.24 -9.21 18.83
N TRP A 146 -20.96 -7.92 18.69
CA TRP A 146 -20.77 -6.96 19.76
C TRP A 146 -21.62 -5.74 19.52
N LYS A 147 -22.24 -5.21 20.57
CA LYS A 147 -23.13 -4.04 20.51
C LYS A 147 -22.67 -2.96 21.45
N GLY A 148 -22.74 -1.72 21.01
CA GLY A 148 -22.46 -0.56 21.84
C GLY A 148 -23.28 0.63 21.39
N GLU A 149 -23.08 1.74 22.08
CA GLU A 149 -23.67 3.01 21.73
C GLU A 149 -22.71 4.15 22.05
N TYR A 150 -22.82 5.22 21.29
CA TYR A 150 -22.18 6.49 21.58
C TYR A 150 -23.12 7.62 21.19
N GLU A 151 -22.95 8.79 21.79
CA GLU A 151 -23.70 9.99 21.42
C GLU A 151 -22.82 10.93 20.59
N MET A 152 -23.38 11.50 19.53
CA MET A 152 -22.72 12.52 18.74
C MET A 152 -23.70 13.67 18.47
N TYR A 153 -23.34 14.87 18.93
CA TYR A 153 -24.18 16.07 18.82
C TYR A 153 -25.62 15.90 19.37
N GLY A 154 -25.79 15.23 20.51
CA GLY A 154 -27.11 15.02 21.11
C GLY A 154 -27.93 13.90 20.48
N TYR A 155 -27.36 13.12 19.55
CA TYR A 155 -28.04 11.99 18.91
C TYR A 155 -27.33 10.67 19.21
N PRO A 156 -28.05 9.67 19.76
CA PRO A 156 -27.48 8.36 19.99
C PRO A 156 -27.21 7.65 18.65
N ARG A 157 -26.11 6.90 18.63
CA ARG A 157 -25.72 5.99 17.56
C ARG A 157 -25.54 4.61 18.16
N TYR A 158 -26.26 3.63 17.62
CA TYR A 158 -26.13 2.23 17.99
C TYR A 158 -25.13 1.57 17.06
N VAL A 159 -24.19 0.85 17.64
CA VAL A 159 -23.10 0.19 16.94
C VAL A 159 -23.28 -1.32 17.05
N THR A 160 -23.16 -2.01 15.93
CA THR A 160 -23.00 -3.47 15.87
C THR A 160 -21.67 -3.77 15.19
N VAL A 161 -20.81 -4.53 15.85
CA VAL A 161 -19.55 -5.04 15.28
C VAL A 161 -19.58 -6.56 15.29
N LYS A 162 -19.44 -7.19 14.13
CA LYS A 162 -19.30 -8.65 14.03
C LYS A 162 -17.89 -9.00 13.61
N LEU A 163 -17.18 -9.70 14.49
CA LEU A 163 -15.78 -10.09 14.32
C LEU A 163 -15.67 -11.58 13.97
N VAL A 164 -14.84 -11.91 12.98
CA VAL A 164 -14.60 -13.28 12.53
C VAL A 164 -13.16 -13.47 12.05
N ASN A 165 -12.56 -14.61 12.34
CA ASN A 165 -11.27 -14.99 11.74
C ASN A 165 -11.47 -15.61 10.35
N ARG A 166 -10.64 -15.22 9.37
CA ARG A 166 -10.64 -15.70 7.98
C ARG A 166 -9.33 -16.43 7.63
N ASP A 167 -9.02 -17.49 8.37
CA ASP A 167 -7.84 -18.33 8.14
C ASP A 167 -6.55 -17.50 7.89
N ALA A 168 -5.98 -17.59 6.68
CA ALA A 168 -4.74 -16.93 6.30
C ALA A 168 -4.87 -15.39 6.09
N GLU A 169 -6.08 -14.86 5.96
CA GLU A 169 -6.35 -13.43 5.76
C GLU A 169 -6.49 -12.65 7.09
N GLY A 170 -6.37 -13.33 8.24
CA GLY A 170 -6.57 -12.71 9.55
C GLY A 170 -8.04 -12.38 9.83
N ALA A 171 -8.31 -11.43 10.72
CA ALA A 171 -9.67 -11.09 11.10
C ALA A 171 -10.40 -10.18 10.08
N ALA A 172 -11.73 -10.25 10.11
CA ALA A 172 -12.65 -9.33 9.46
C ALA A 172 -13.60 -8.73 10.51
N ALA A 173 -14.07 -7.51 10.25
CA ALA A 173 -15.18 -6.93 10.99
C ALA A 173 -16.26 -6.42 10.02
N GLU A 174 -17.52 -6.77 10.31
CA GLU A 174 -18.67 -5.99 9.83
C GLU A 174 -18.98 -4.94 10.90
N PHE A 175 -18.93 -3.66 10.55
CA PHE A 175 -19.11 -2.57 11.51
C PHE A 175 -20.28 -1.67 11.04
N VAL A 176 -21.41 -1.80 11.72
CA VAL A 176 -22.65 -1.09 11.37
C VAL A 176 -22.95 -0.04 12.42
N ILE A 177 -23.22 1.18 11.98
CA ILE A 177 -23.64 2.31 12.81
C ILE A 177 -25.04 2.73 12.41
N VAL A 178 -25.98 2.68 13.35
CA VAL A 178 -27.38 3.07 13.18
C VAL A 178 -27.65 4.34 13.96
N GLY A 179 -28.04 5.40 13.26
CA GLY A 179 -28.69 6.57 13.87
C GLY A 179 -29.85 7.03 12.99
N ARG A 180 -29.78 8.26 12.48
CA ARG A 180 -30.79 8.74 11.48
C ARG A 180 -30.77 7.94 10.18
N LYS A 181 -29.62 7.36 9.85
CA LYS A 181 -29.39 6.44 8.73
C LYS A 181 -28.52 5.30 9.25
N THR A 182 -28.58 4.17 8.54
CA THR A 182 -27.67 3.03 8.74
C THR A 182 -26.47 3.21 7.84
N ASN A 183 -25.27 3.17 8.43
CA ASN A 183 -24.00 3.18 7.72
C ASN A 183 -23.27 1.88 8.02
N ASN A 184 -22.81 1.18 6.97
CA ASN A 184 -21.88 0.07 7.11
C ASN A 184 -20.48 0.60 6.76
N LEU A 185 -19.52 0.44 7.66
CA LEU A 185 -18.15 0.91 7.43
C LEU A 185 -17.39 -0.07 6.53
N SER A 186 -16.56 0.49 5.66
CA SER A 186 -15.63 -0.28 4.81
C SER A 186 -14.39 -0.64 5.63
N VAL A 187 -14.48 -1.67 6.48
CA VAL A 187 -13.36 -2.10 7.32
C VAL A 187 -12.30 -2.79 6.46
N ASP A 188 -11.06 -2.32 6.53
CA ASP A 188 -9.93 -2.84 5.76
C ASP A 188 -8.79 -3.37 6.63
N LEU A 189 -8.82 -3.14 7.94
CA LEU A 189 -7.84 -3.66 8.89
C LEU A 189 -8.47 -4.03 10.23
N VAL A 190 -8.14 -5.21 10.74
CA VAL A 190 -8.45 -5.65 12.10
C VAL A 190 -7.21 -6.27 12.71
N THR A 191 -6.72 -5.73 13.82
CA THR A 191 -5.54 -6.27 14.51
C THR A 191 -5.82 -6.47 15.99
N GLN A 192 -5.08 -7.39 16.60
CA GLN A 192 -5.08 -7.57 18.04
C GLN A 192 -3.64 -7.66 18.58
N GLU A 193 -3.32 -6.81 19.54
CA GLU A 193 -2.07 -6.81 20.28
C GLU A 193 -2.35 -7.00 21.78
N GLY A 194 -2.15 -8.23 22.27
CA GLY A 194 -2.56 -8.60 23.63
C GLY A 194 -4.07 -8.45 23.80
N ASP A 195 -4.50 -7.56 24.70
CA ASP A 195 -5.92 -7.25 24.91
C ASP A 195 -6.39 -6.03 24.10
N LEU A 196 -5.52 -5.37 23.33
CA LEU A 196 -5.89 -4.24 22.47
C LEU A 196 -6.42 -4.77 21.13
N LEU A 197 -7.63 -4.35 20.76
CA LEU A 197 -8.25 -4.57 19.45
C LEU A 197 -8.27 -3.24 18.70
N THR A 198 -7.80 -3.26 17.45
CA THR A 198 -7.92 -2.14 16.52
C THR A 198 -8.75 -2.55 15.31
N ILE A 199 -9.67 -1.68 14.87
CA ILE A 199 -10.50 -1.86 13.68
C ILE A 199 -10.46 -0.57 12.86
N ASP A 200 -9.86 -0.59 11.68
CA ASP A 200 -9.75 0.61 10.84
C ASP A 200 -10.59 0.52 9.57
N SER A 201 -11.05 1.70 9.16
CA SER A 201 -11.60 1.98 7.86
C SER A 201 -10.83 3.16 7.27
N HIS A 202 -9.70 2.87 6.63
CA HIS A 202 -8.79 3.91 6.12
C HIS A 202 -9.43 4.75 5.02
N GLU A 203 -10.33 4.16 4.24
CA GLU A 203 -11.06 4.83 3.15
C GLU A 203 -11.82 6.09 3.62
N ILE A 204 -12.47 6.01 4.77
CA ILE A 204 -13.31 7.07 5.35
C ILE A 204 -12.69 7.69 6.62
N GLY A 205 -11.47 7.29 6.98
CA GLY A 205 -10.70 7.84 8.10
C GLY A 205 -11.33 7.60 9.46
N ILE A 206 -11.88 6.41 9.69
CA ILE A 206 -12.49 5.99 10.96
C ILE A 206 -11.67 4.87 11.59
N SER A 207 -11.47 4.96 12.91
CA SER A 207 -10.79 3.93 13.70
C SER A 207 -11.55 3.57 14.98
N TYR A 208 -11.61 2.27 15.21
CA TYR A 208 -11.89 1.48 16.41
C TYR A 208 -10.68 1.19 17.29
N GLU A 209 -10.46 1.80 18.47
CA GLU A 209 -9.44 1.28 19.40
C GLU A 209 -10.05 0.89 20.75
N GLY A 210 -9.97 -0.37 21.15
CA GLY A 210 -10.55 -0.84 22.39
C GLY A 210 -9.79 -1.96 23.10
N ARG A 211 -9.80 -1.95 24.42
CA ARG A 211 -9.21 -3.01 25.25
C ARG A 211 -10.27 -4.01 25.69
N PHE A 212 -10.02 -5.28 25.42
CA PHE A 212 -10.88 -6.39 25.81
C PHE A 212 -10.71 -6.71 27.30
N GLU A 213 -11.81 -6.63 28.04
CA GLU A 213 -11.88 -7.01 29.45
C GLU A 213 -12.57 -8.37 29.60
N LYS A 214 -11.76 -9.41 29.81
CA LYS A 214 -12.22 -10.80 29.94
C LYS A 214 -13.24 -11.02 31.07
N ALA A 215 -13.10 -10.29 32.18
CA ALA A 215 -13.99 -10.44 33.34
C ALA A 215 -15.42 -9.99 33.06
N THR A 216 -15.59 -8.92 32.27
CA THR A 216 -16.88 -8.28 32.00
C THR A 216 -17.43 -8.65 30.62
N HIS A 217 -16.62 -9.27 29.75
CA HIS A 217 -16.93 -9.49 28.34
C HIS A 217 -17.31 -8.18 27.64
N GLU A 218 -16.49 -7.15 27.88
CA GLU A 218 -16.60 -5.83 27.28
C GLU A 218 -15.33 -5.49 26.50
N ILE A 219 -15.46 -4.72 25.43
CA ILE A 219 -14.35 -4.06 24.78
C ILE A 219 -14.53 -2.57 25.04
N LYS A 220 -13.73 -2.02 25.95
CA LYS A 220 -13.78 -0.60 26.30
C LYS A 220 -12.85 0.16 25.38
N GLY A 221 -13.41 1.04 24.56
CA GLY A 221 -12.64 1.72 23.55
C GLY A 221 -13.13 3.11 23.20
N THR A 222 -12.52 3.63 22.15
CA THR A 222 -12.76 4.94 21.59
C THR A 222 -13.00 4.79 20.10
N PHE A 223 -14.10 5.37 19.64
CA PHE A 223 -14.38 5.59 18.24
C PHE A 223 -13.75 6.91 17.80
N ILE A 224 -12.94 6.86 16.75
CA ILE A 224 -12.12 7.99 16.27
C ILE A 224 -12.54 8.30 14.84
N GLN A 225 -12.85 9.57 14.57
CA GLN A 225 -13.12 10.08 13.24
C GLN A 225 -12.49 11.46 13.07
N GLY A 226 -11.33 11.52 12.41
CA GLY A 226 -10.55 12.76 12.31
C GLY A 226 -10.13 13.25 13.69
N ALA A 227 -10.57 14.46 14.08
CA ALA A 227 -10.30 15.04 15.40
C ALA A 227 -11.38 14.70 16.47
N ILE A 228 -12.40 13.92 16.09
CA ILE A 228 -13.49 13.53 17.00
C ILE A 228 -13.13 12.19 17.63
N GLU A 229 -13.13 12.15 18.97
CA GLU A 229 -12.97 10.94 19.77
C GLU A 229 -14.20 10.76 20.66
N LEU A 230 -14.85 9.59 20.58
CA LEU A 230 -16.07 9.28 21.33
C LEU A 230 -15.88 7.96 22.07
N PRO A 231 -16.18 7.90 23.38
CA PRO A 231 -16.13 6.63 24.11
C PRO A 231 -17.16 5.66 23.54
N LEU A 232 -16.73 4.42 23.30
CA LEU A 232 -17.57 3.35 22.80
C LEU A 232 -17.22 2.06 23.55
N VAL A 233 -18.15 1.60 24.39
CA VAL A 233 -18.04 0.29 25.03
C VAL A 233 -18.86 -0.70 24.24
N LEU A 234 -18.19 -1.73 23.73
CA LEU A 234 -18.84 -2.84 23.03
C LEU A 234 -19.08 -3.98 24.02
N ARG A 235 -20.30 -4.50 24.03
CA ARG A 235 -20.76 -5.61 24.87
C ARG A 235 -21.14 -6.77 23.98
N ARG A 236 -20.77 -7.99 24.37
CA ARG A 236 -21.11 -9.17 23.57
C ARG A 236 -22.62 -9.29 23.41
N ALA A 237 -23.10 -9.48 22.19
CA ALA A 237 -24.50 -9.80 21.95
C ALA A 237 -24.80 -11.18 22.54
N GLN A 238 -25.95 -11.31 23.19
CA GLN A 238 -26.45 -12.59 23.69
C GLN A 238 -26.90 -13.49 22.54
#